data_AF-A0A6B9TD13-F1
#
_entry.id   AF-A0A6B9TD13-F1
#
_cell.length_a   1.000
_cell.length_b   1.000
_cell.length_c   1.000
_cell.angle_alpha   90.00
_cell.angle_beta   90.00
_cell.angle_gamma   90.00
#
_symmetry.space_group_name_H-M   'P 1'
#
loop_
_entity.id
_entity.type
_entity.pdbx_description
1 polymer ?
#
loop_
_entity_poly.entity_id
_entity_poly.type
_entity_poly.pdbx_seq_one_letter_code
_entity_poly.pdbx_strand_id
1 'polypeptide(L)'
;MGRIVSIVSSPREQGNTDTLVHKAMVGAMGLSTNTFSLYRIARMRMRGCMACEACKSRGSCIQEDELTPVLEDIRDADALIVSTPVYFGQASWAYRIFEDRMYSFLDKDLRSTLPEGKDLIIVVSYSSDREAAERIADHIRHLMVDLFRFRHVGTMIYCDHSRTTHAKDDEEACRIAVSLGTSLHVAVPFDNHSVVSMPEDDARRGNTRLEPGFVWKSQ
;
A
#
# COMPACT_ATOMS: atom_id res chain seq x y z
N MET A 1 -16.89 -9.77 -5.13
CA MET A 1 -15.67 -10.35 -4.53
C MET A 1 -14.51 -9.55 -5.04
N GLY A 2 -13.87 -8.75 -4.20
CA GLY A 2 -12.74 -7.92 -4.59
C GLY A 2 -11.40 -8.62 -4.37
N ARG A 3 -10.40 -8.29 -5.19
CA ARG A 3 -9.02 -8.75 -5.05
C ARG A 3 -8.16 -7.66 -4.44
N ILE A 4 -7.54 -7.95 -3.31
CA ILE A 4 -6.69 -7.02 -2.58
C ILE A 4 -5.26 -7.56 -2.57
N VAL A 5 -4.36 -6.82 -3.19
CA VAL A 5 -2.92 -7.13 -3.19
C VAL A 5 -2.24 -6.24 -2.17
N SER A 6 -1.45 -6.84 -1.29
CA SER A 6 -0.69 -6.15 -0.26
C SER A 6 0.79 -6.40 -0.43
N ILE A 7 1.60 -5.35 -0.51
CA ILE A 7 3.05 -5.40 -0.73
C ILE A 7 3.76 -4.87 0.50
N VAL A 8 4.56 -5.73 1.13
CA VAL A 8 5.47 -5.40 2.22
C VAL A 8 6.90 -5.45 1.72
N SER A 9 7.50 -4.27 1.53
CA SER A 9 8.90 -4.15 1.11
C SER A 9 9.89 -4.07 2.28
N SER A 10 9.40 -4.08 3.52
CA SER A 10 10.26 -4.22 4.70
C SER A 10 10.84 -5.64 4.78
N PRO A 11 12.15 -5.80 5.03
CA PRO A 11 12.74 -7.11 5.30
C PRO A 11 12.36 -7.65 6.70
N ARG A 12 11.84 -6.80 7.58
CA ARG A 12 11.47 -7.17 8.95
C ARG A 12 10.03 -7.69 8.99
N GLU A 13 9.88 -9.00 9.05
CA GLU A 13 8.59 -9.64 9.34
C GLU A 13 8.13 -9.28 10.74
N GLN A 14 6.82 -9.06 10.91
CA GLN A 14 6.22 -8.62 12.16
C GLN A 14 6.80 -7.28 12.68
N GLY A 15 7.53 -6.55 11.83
CA GLY A 15 7.97 -5.18 12.10
C GLY A 15 6.83 -4.18 11.91
N ASN A 16 7.14 -2.89 12.09
CA ASN A 16 6.14 -1.82 12.03
C ASN A 16 5.38 -1.80 10.68
N THR A 17 6.11 -1.81 9.57
CA THR A 17 5.50 -1.80 8.22
C THR A 17 4.60 -3.01 7.98
N ASP A 18 5.07 -4.22 8.31
CA ASP A 18 4.30 -5.47 8.13
C ASP A 18 3.05 -5.44 9.01
N THR A 19 3.18 -5.04 10.27
CA THR A 19 2.07 -4.93 11.22
C THR A 19 0.97 -3.99 10.72
N LEU A 20 1.32 -2.79 10.26
CA LEU A 20 0.33 -1.82 9.79
C LEU A 20 -0.36 -2.29 8.51
N VAL A 21 0.35 -2.92 7.58
CA VAL A 21 -0.26 -3.53 6.39
C VAL A 21 -1.22 -4.65 6.79
N HIS A 22 -0.84 -5.53 7.72
CA HIS A 22 -1.73 -6.57 8.25
C HIS A 22 -3.00 -5.97 8.86
N LYS A 23 -2.88 -4.90 9.65
CA LYS A 23 -4.04 -4.22 10.25
C LYS A 23 -4.96 -3.61 9.19
N ALA A 24 -4.41 -3.03 8.13
CA ALA A 24 -5.21 -2.56 6.99
C ALA A 24 -5.90 -3.72 6.26
N MET A 25 -5.22 -4.84 6.05
CA MET A 25 -5.86 -6.04 5.48
C MET A 25 -7.01 -6.56 6.36
N VAL A 26 -6.83 -6.58 7.69
CA VAL A 26 -7.89 -6.97 8.64
C VAL A 26 -9.12 -6.08 8.49
N GLY A 27 -8.93 -4.76 8.39
CA GLY A 27 -10.02 -3.82 8.14
C GLY A 27 -10.74 -4.08 6.81
N ALA A 28 -9.98 -4.39 5.77
CA ALA A 28 -10.52 -4.70 4.45
C ALA A 28 -11.23 -6.06 4.35
N MET A 29 -10.90 -7.00 5.25
CA MET A 29 -11.52 -8.32 5.32
C MET A 29 -12.98 -8.21 5.74
N GLY A 30 -13.25 -7.47 6.83
CA GLY A 30 -14.62 -7.28 7.35
C GLY A 30 -15.43 -8.59 7.38
N LEU A 31 -16.64 -8.56 6.80
CA LEU A 31 -17.49 -9.73 6.50
C LEU A 31 -17.50 -10.10 5.00
N SER A 32 -16.53 -9.60 4.24
CA SER A 32 -16.52 -9.69 2.78
C SER A 32 -15.97 -11.03 2.28
N THR A 33 -16.31 -11.40 1.04
CA THR A 33 -15.73 -12.55 0.33
C THR A 33 -14.40 -12.21 -0.36
N ASN A 34 -13.73 -11.11 0.03
CA ASN A 34 -12.53 -10.62 -0.66
C ASN A 34 -11.39 -11.65 -0.63
N THR A 35 -10.63 -11.72 -1.72
CA THR A 35 -9.41 -12.52 -1.80
C THR A 35 -8.19 -11.65 -1.52
N PHE A 36 -7.29 -12.14 -0.68
CA PHE A 36 -6.12 -11.41 -0.23
C PHE A 36 -4.83 -12.07 -0.69
N SER A 37 -3.97 -11.30 -1.37
CA SER A 37 -2.58 -11.67 -1.64
C SER A 37 -1.67 -10.79 -0.79
N LEU A 38 -0.78 -11.38 -0.01
CA LEU A 38 0.24 -10.67 0.77
C LEU A 38 1.64 -11.08 0.31
N TYR A 39 2.38 -10.11 -0.23
CA TYR A 39 3.72 -10.31 -0.76
C TYR A 39 4.76 -9.58 0.08
N ARG A 40 5.63 -10.36 0.73
CA ARG A 40 6.83 -9.86 1.42
C ARG A 40 8.00 -9.81 0.45
N ILE A 41 8.02 -8.80 -0.40
CA ILE A 41 8.92 -8.75 -1.57
C ILE A 41 10.41 -8.65 -1.18
N ALA A 42 10.74 -8.16 0.01
CA ALA A 42 12.12 -8.14 0.50
C ALA A 42 12.73 -9.53 0.76
N ARG A 43 11.92 -10.59 0.74
CA ARG A 43 12.34 -12.00 0.85
C ARG A 43 12.41 -12.71 -0.50
N MET A 44 11.97 -12.04 -1.56
CA MET A 44 11.91 -12.61 -2.90
C MET A 44 13.23 -12.45 -3.64
N ARG A 45 13.57 -13.46 -4.44
CA ARG A 45 14.60 -13.42 -5.47
C ARG A 45 14.05 -12.72 -6.70
N MET A 46 14.22 -11.41 -6.71
CA MET A 46 13.75 -10.53 -7.77
C MET A 46 14.88 -9.69 -8.36
N ARG A 47 14.78 -9.37 -9.65
CA ARG A 47 15.75 -8.56 -10.39
C ARG A 47 15.16 -7.20 -10.75
N GLY A 48 16.04 -6.19 -10.82
CA GLY A 48 15.68 -4.86 -11.31
C GLY A 48 15.19 -4.88 -12.76
N CYS A 49 14.57 -3.78 -13.19
CA CYS A 49 14.22 -3.61 -14.59
C CYS A 49 15.50 -3.53 -15.44
N MET A 50 15.58 -4.35 -16.50
CA MET A 50 16.73 -4.35 -17.42
C MET A 50 16.59 -3.36 -18.58
N ALA A 51 15.54 -2.52 -18.59
CA ALA A 51 15.22 -1.59 -19.68
C ALA A 51 15.21 -2.23 -21.08
N CYS A 52 14.90 -3.53 -21.18
CA CYS A 52 14.92 -4.27 -22.45
C CYS A 52 13.71 -4.00 -23.36
N GLU A 53 12.70 -3.28 -22.86
CA GLU A 53 11.45 -2.93 -23.56
C GLU A 53 10.60 -4.08 -24.12
N ALA A 54 10.97 -5.35 -23.87
CA ALA A 54 10.20 -6.51 -24.33
C ALA A 54 8.73 -6.51 -23.83
N CYS A 55 8.47 -5.88 -22.68
CA CYS A 55 7.12 -5.71 -22.14
C CYS A 55 6.20 -4.83 -23.01
N LYS A 56 6.77 -3.93 -23.82
CA LYS A 56 5.99 -3.03 -24.69
C LYS A 56 5.30 -3.79 -25.82
N SER A 57 5.93 -4.86 -26.30
CA SER A 57 5.38 -5.72 -27.35
C SER A 57 4.56 -6.88 -26.77
N ARG A 58 4.98 -7.44 -25.63
CA ARG A 58 4.33 -8.62 -25.01
C ARG A 58 3.12 -8.28 -24.15
N GLY A 59 3.04 -7.05 -23.62
CA GLY A 59 2.04 -6.64 -22.64
C GLY A 59 2.38 -7.02 -21.19
N SER A 60 3.42 -7.85 -20.97
CA SER A 60 3.91 -8.25 -19.65
C SER A 60 5.43 -8.35 -19.60
N CYS A 61 6.02 -8.35 -18.40
CA CYS A 61 7.47 -8.44 -18.24
C CYS A 61 8.01 -9.78 -18.75
N ILE A 62 9.11 -9.75 -19.51
CA ILE A 62 9.79 -10.98 -19.98
C ILE A 62 10.65 -11.64 -18.89
N GLN A 63 10.99 -10.89 -17.84
CA GLN A 63 11.77 -11.45 -16.73
C GLN A 63 10.89 -12.38 -15.92
N GLU A 64 11.33 -13.63 -15.79
CA GLU A 64 10.71 -14.66 -14.96
C GLU A 64 11.47 -14.75 -13.63
N ASP A 65 10.88 -14.21 -12.58
CA ASP A 65 11.39 -14.25 -11.21
C ASP A 65 10.23 -14.20 -10.20
N GLU A 66 10.54 -14.19 -8.90
CA GLU A 66 9.50 -14.27 -7.87
C GLU A 66 8.61 -13.02 -7.81
N LEU A 67 8.98 -11.93 -8.50
CA LEU A 67 8.15 -10.75 -8.66
C LEU A 67 7.12 -10.87 -9.80
N THR A 68 7.35 -11.77 -10.77
CA THR A 68 6.43 -11.99 -11.89
C THR A 68 4.98 -12.25 -11.46
N PRO A 69 4.67 -13.20 -10.56
CA PRO A 69 3.29 -13.42 -10.11
C PRO A 69 2.72 -12.21 -9.36
N VAL A 70 3.55 -11.45 -8.64
CA VAL A 70 3.11 -10.21 -7.95
C VAL A 70 2.60 -9.18 -8.95
N LEU A 71 3.31 -8.99 -10.06
CA LEU A 71 2.92 -8.04 -11.10
C LEU A 71 1.61 -8.44 -11.78
N GLU A 72 1.40 -9.74 -12.02
CA GLU A 72 0.16 -10.24 -12.60
C GLU A 72 -1.03 -10.08 -11.63
N ASP A 73 -0.84 -10.39 -10.34
CA ASP A 73 -1.86 -10.16 -9.32
C ASP A 73 -2.28 -8.69 -9.24
N ILE A 74 -1.36 -7.74 -9.41
CA ILE A 74 -1.68 -6.29 -9.44
C ILE A 74 -2.54 -5.91 -10.64
N ARG A 75 -2.36 -6.56 -11.80
CA ARG A 75 -3.22 -6.30 -12.99
C ARG A 75 -4.67 -6.61 -12.67
N ASP A 76 -4.89 -7.73 -11.99
CA ASP A 76 -6.21 -8.26 -11.65
C ASP A 76 -6.79 -7.74 -10.33
N ALA A 77 -6.00 -6.97 -9.56
CA ALA A 77 -6.39 -6.41 -8.27
C ALA A 77 -7.41 -5.27 -8.40
N ASP A 78 -8.33 -5.18 -7.45
CA ASP A 78 -9.22 -4.03 -7.28
C ASP A 78 -8.64 -2.99 -6.31
N ALA A 79 -7.75 -3.43 -5.41
CA ALA A 79 -7.05 -2.56 -4.48
C ALA A 79 -5.60 -3.00 -4.27
N LEU A 80 -4.72 -2.02 -4.06
CA LEU A 80 -3.33 -2.20 -3.71
C LEU A 80 -3.03 -1.51 -2.38
N ILE A 81 -2.50 -2.28 -1.43
CA ILE A 81 -1.84 -1.75 -0.23
C ILE A 81 -0.34 -1.84 -0.47
N VAL A 82 0.32 -0.70 -0.65
CA VAL A 82 1.77 -0.66 -0.91
C VAL A 82 2.49 -0.05 0.27
N SER A 83 3.64 -0.61 0.64
CA SER A 83 4.38 -0.13 1.80
C SER A 83 5.89 -0.12 1.62
N THR A 84 6.54 0.81 2.32
CA THR A 84 8.00 0.84 2.41
C THR A 84 8.52 1.45 3.70
N PRO A 85 9.55 0.89 4.33
CA PRO A 85 10.33 1.63 5.30
C PRO A 85 11.22 2.67 4.61
N VAL A 86 11.61 3.70 5.35
CA VAL A 86 12.60 4.70 4.93
C VAL A 86 13.98 4.25 5.38
N TYR A 87 14.88 4.00 4.42
CA TYR A 87 16.28 3.67 4.64
C TYR A 87 17.16 4.69 3.92
N PHE A 88 18.08 5.32 4.65
CA PHE A 88 18.98 6.36 4.11
C PHE A 88 18.24 7.50 3.39
N GLY A 89 17.08 7.91 3.92
CA GLY A 89 16.26 8.97 3.32
C GLY A 89 15.53 8.57 2.03
N GLN A 90 15.53 7.28 1.68
CA GLN A 90 14.92 6.73 0.48
C GLN A 90 14.00 5.55 0.82
N ALA A 91 13.16 5.13 -0.13
CA ALA A 91 12.42 3.89 -0.01
C ALA A 91 13.36 2.68 0.06
N SER A 92 12.88 1.56 0.57
CA SER A 92 13.67 0.33 0.69
C SER A 92 14.15 -0.16 -0.67
N TRP A 93 15.28 -0.87 -0.70
CA TRP A 93 15.80 -1.48 -1.93
C TRP A 93 14.76 -2.38 -2.62
N ALA A 94 13.95 -3.08 -1.83
CA ALA A 94 12.94 -4.01 -2.33
C ALA A 94 11.79 -3.25 -3.01
N TYR A 95 11.34 -2.14 -2.41
CA TYR A 95 10.36 -1.26 -3.05
C TYR A 95 10.90 -0.68 -4.35
N ARG A 96 12.16 -0.22 -4.37
CA ARG A 96 12.78 0.35 -5.56
C ARG A 96 12.86 -0.64 -6.73
N ILE A 97 13.20 -1.91 -6.49
CA ILE A 97 13.15 -2.95 -7.52
C ILE A 97 11.72 -3.16 -8.04
N PHE A 98 10.75 -3.24 -7.14
CA PHE A 98 9.34 -3.35 -7.51
C PHE A 98 8.89 -2.17 -8.38
N GLU A 99 9.23 -0.95 -7.96
CA GLU A 99 8.90 0.28 -8.66
C GLU A 99 9.50 0.34 -10.06
N ASP A 100 10.78 0.01 -10.22
CA ASP A 100 11.42 -0.02 -11.53
C ASP A 100 10.73 -1.06 -12.45
N ARG A 101 10.25 -2.18 -11.88
CA ARG A 101 9.55 -3.25 -12.61
C ARG A 101 8.10 -2.89 -12.96
N MET A 102 7.49 -1.90 -12.31
CA MET A 102 6.19 -1.33 -12.73
C MET A 102 6.26 -0.67 -14.12
N TYR A 103 7.45 -0.43 -14.68
CA TYR A 103 7.60 -0.02 -16.08
C TYR A 103 6.91 -0.99 -17.07
N SER A 104 6.77 -2.27 -16.68
CA SER A 104 6.02 -3.28 -17.45
C SER A 104 4.51 -3.08 -17.50
N PHE A 105 3.98 -2.15 -16.70
CA PHE A 105 2.59 -1.70 -16.76
C PHE A 105 2.37 -0.53 -17.71
N LEU A 106 3.42 -0.02 -18.36
CA LEU A 106 3.29 1.06 -19.33
C LEU A 106 3.35 0.52 -20.76
N ASP A 107 2.55 1.07 -21.66
CA ASP A 107 2.67 0.83 -23.09
C ASP A 107 3.85 1.60 -23.71
N LYS A 108 3.99 1.55 -25.04
CA LYS A 108 5.05 2.25 -25.79
C LYS A 108 4.93 3.78 -25.73
N ASP A 109 3.74 4.31 -25.47
CA ASP A 109 3.45 5.74 -25.36
C ASP A 109 3.49 6.19 -23.88
N LEU A 110 4.01 5.34 -23.00
CA LEU A 110 4.11 5.54 -21.56
C LEU A 110 2.75 5.71 -20.85
N ARG A 111 1.68 5.14 -21.42
CA ARG A 111 0.36 5.11 -20.79
C ARG A 111 0.21 3.85 -19.94
N SER A 112 -0.47 3.97 -18.80
CA SER A 112 -0.83 2.82 -17.98
C SER A 112 -1.69 1.83 -18.76
N THR A 113 -1.32 0.55 -18.65
CA THR A 113 -2.08 -0.62 -19.14
C THR A 113 -2.92 -1.26 -18.04
N LEU A 114 -2.82 -0.76 -16.80
CA LEU A 114 -3.66 -1.20 -15.70
C LEU A 114 -5.06 -0.61 -15.84
N PRO A 115 -6.11 -1.36 -15.45
CA PRO A 115 -7.44 -0.79 -15.26
C PRO A 115 -7.40 0.42 -14.32
N GLU A 116 -8.08 1.49 -14.69
CA GLU A 116 -8.17 2.71 -13.87
C GLU A 116 -9.05 2.51 -12.63
N GLY A 117 -8.89 3.38 -11.63
CA GLY A 117 -9.79 3.46 -10.49
C GLY A 117 -9.55 2.42 -9.38
N LYS A 118 -8.48 1.61 -9.49
CA LYS A 118 -8.04 0.70 -8.43
C LYS A 118 -7.72 1.49 -7.15
N ASP A 119 -8.14 0.99 -5.99
CA ASP A 119 -7.89 1.68 -4.73
C ASP A 119 -6.44 1.56 -4.27
N LEU A 120 -5.93 2.60 -3.61
CA LEU A 120 -4.57 2.66 -3.12
C LEU A 120 -4.52 3.06 -1.64
N ILE A 121 -3.85 2.24 -0.83
CA ILE A 121 -3.39 2.59 0.51
C ILE A 121 -1.86 2.59 0.50
N ILE A 122 -1.26 3.64 1.08
CA ILE A 122 0.19 3.78 1.19
C ILE A 122 0.58 3.68 2.67
N VAL A 123 1.57 2.86 3.00
CA VAL A 123 2.13 2.78 4.36
C VAL A 123 3.64 3.02 4.31
N VAL A 124 4.08 4.13 4.91
CA VAL A 124 5.50 4.47 5.05
C VAL A 124 5.87 4.45 6.52
N SER A 125 6.97 3.78 6.86
CA SER A 125 7.50 3.77 8.22
C SER A 125 8.91 4.33 8.27
N TYR A 126 9.25 5.12 9.27
CA TYR A 126 10.55 5.78 9.43
C TYR A 126 10.95 5.89 10.89
N SER A 127 12.20 6.28 11.17
CA SER A 127 12.70 6.40 12.55
C SER A 127 13.10 7.81 12.98
N SER A 128 13.49 8.66 12.03
CA SER A 128 14.08 9.97 12.34
C SER A 128 13.82 11.03 11.28
N ASP A 129 13.90 10.67 10.00
CA ASP A 129 13.71 11.62 8.90
C ASP A 129 12.26 11.62 8.41
N ARG A 130 11.42 12.42 9.08
CA ARG A 130 10.00 12.59 8.74
C ARG A 130 9.82 13.18 7.36
N GLU A 131 10.64 14.16 6.99
CA GLU A 131 10.52 14.80 5.69
C GLU A 131 10.82 13.82 4.55
N ALA A 132 11.80 12.94 4.71
CA ALA A 132 12.03 11.86 3.75
C ALA A 132 10.82 10.93 3.65
N ALA A 133 10.20 10.57 4.78
CA ALA A 133 9.02 9.73 4.79
C ALA A 133 7.84 10.38 4.04
N GLU A 134 7.62 11.68 4.25
CA GLU A 134 6.61 12.47 3.55
C GLU A 134 6.90 12.57 2.04
N ARG A 135 8.14 12.89 1.65
CA ARG A 135 8.55 12.92 0.24
C ARG A 135 8.36 11.58 -0.46
N ILE A 136 8.71 10.48 0.22
CA ILE A 136 8.53 9.13 -0.33
C ILE A 136 7.04 8.84 -0.49
N ALA A 137 6.22 9.11 0.53
CA ALA A 137 4.78 8.88 0.45
C ALA A 137 4.13 9.69 -0.69
N ASP A 138 4.52 10.96 -0.85
CA ASP A 138 4.05 11.81 -1.94
C ASP A 138 4.52 11.31 -3.31
N HIS A 139 5.77 10.86 -3.43
CA HIS A 139 6.29 10.27 -4.67
C HIS A 139 5.46 9.04 -5.09
N ILE A 140 5.21 8.12 -4.14
CA ILE A 140 4.37 6.94 -4.37
C ILE A 140 2.97 7.38 -4.81
N ARG A 141 2.37 8.36 -4.11
CA ARG A 141 1.03 8.85 -4.43
C ARG A 141 0.95 9.41 -5.85
N HIS A 142 1.84 10.32 -6.24
CA HIS A 142 1.84 10.90 -7.59
C HIS A 142 2.06 9.83 -8.65
N LEU A 143 3.02 8.92 -8.45
CA LEU A 143 3.26 7.82 -9.38
C LEU A 143 2.01 6.96 -9.57
N MET A 144 1.38 6.52 -8.48
CA MET A 144 0.25 5.61 -8.55
C MET A 144 -1.04 6.31 -9.05
N VAL A 145 -1.28 7.56 -8.65
CA VAL A 145 -2.50 8.29 -9.02
C VAL A 145 -2.39 8.90 -10.42
N ASP A 146 -1.31 9.62 -10.70
CA ASP A 146 -1.21 10.44 -11.92
C ASP A 146 -0.84 9.57 -13.13
N LEU A 147 0.10 8.63 -12.95
CA LEU A 147 0.55 7.75 -14.02
C LEU A 147 -0.32 6.49 -14.11
N PHE A 148 -0.52 5.77 -13.00
CA PHE A 148 -1.24 4.49 -13.00
C PHE A 148 -2.75 4.60 -12.76
N ARG A 149 -3.28 5.81 -12.54
CA ARG A 149 -4.72 6.10 -12.40
C ARG A 149 -5.39 5.37 -11.24
N PHE A 150 -4.65 5.12 -10.17
CA PHE A 150 -5.23 4.62 -8.91
C PHE A 150 -6.02 5.71 -8.21
N ARG A 151 -7.03 5.29 -7.44
CA ARG A 151 -7.76 6.15 -6.51
C ARG A 151 -7.11 6.07 -5.13
N HIS A 152 -6.54 7.18 -4.68
CA HIS A 152 -5.91 7.24 -3.36
C HIS A 152 -6.96 7.24 -2.25
N VAL A 153 -6.95 6.20 -1.41
CA VAL A 153 -7.82 6.08 -0.24
C VAL A 153 -7.17 6.73 0.96
N GLY A 154 -5.91 6.42 1.23
CA GLY A 154 -5.15 7.13 2.26
C GLY A 154 -3.70 6.70 2.41
N THR A 155 -2.99 7.44 3.24
CA THR A 155 -1.57 7.27 3.53
C THR A 155 -1.35 7.22 5.03
N MET A 156 -0.56 6.26 5.50
CA MET A 156 -0.01 6.23 6.85
C MET A 156 1.49 6.52 6.82
N ILE A 157 1.93 7.46 7.64
CA ILE A 157 3.34 7.78 7.86
C ILE A 157 3.64 7.54 9.33
N TYR A 158 4.25 6.40 9.65
CA TYR A 158 4.47 5.93 11.01
C TYR A 158 5.93 6.09 11.45
N CYS A 159 6.16 6.75 12.57
CA CYS A 159 7.47 6.91 13.19
C CYS A 159 7.69 5.87 14.29
N ASP A 160 8.87 5.27 14.35
CA ASP A 160 9.30 4.41 15.46
C ASP A 160 10.37 5.06 16.35
N HIS A 161 10.27 6.39 16.55
CA HIS A 161 11.28 7.31 17.11
C HIS A 161 12.18 6.76 18.24
N SER A 162 11.67 5.92 19.13
CA SER A 162 12.40 5.38 20.28
C SER A 162 12.95 3.95 20.10
N ARG A 163 12.56 3.24 19.03
CA ARG A 163 12.63 1.76 18.92
C ARG A 163 11.94 1.00 20.05
N THR A 164 11.27 1.67 20.99
CA THR A 164 10.55 1.07 22.11
C THR A 164 9.06 0.97 21.84
N THR A 165 8.51 1.87 21.01
CA THR A 165 7.11 1.83 20.59
C THR A 165 7.02 1.12 19.24
N HIS A 166 6.61 -0.14 19.27
CA HIS A 166 6.35 -0.91 18.06
C HIS A 166 4.91 -0.70 17.62
N ALA A 167 4.65 -0.70 16.31
CA ALA A 167 3.30 -0.46 15.78
C ALA A 167 2.26 -1.43 16.33
N LYS A 168 2.67 -2.65 16.72
CA LYS A 168 1.81 -3.66 17.35
C LYS A 168 1.29 -3.24 18.73
N ASP A 169 2.02 -2.35 19.41
CA ASP A 169 1.74 -1.86 20.75
C ASP A 169 1.15 -0.42 20.70
N ASP A 170 1.07 0.18 19.51
CA ASP A 170 0.43 1.47 19.25
C ASP A 170 -1.02 1.25 18.80
N GLU A 171 -1.95 1.39 19.77
CA GLU A 171 -3.39 1.18 19.54
C GLU A 171 -3.98 2.18 18.53
N GLU A 172 -3.51 3.43 18.54
CA GLU A 172 -3.99 4.45 17.61
C GLU A 172 -3.58 4.12 16.19
N ALA A 173 -2.29 3.81 15.97
CA ALA A 173 -1.78 3.42 14.67
C ALA A 173 -2.48 2.15 14.15
N CYS A 174 -2.68 1.15 15.01
CA CYS A 174 -3.43 -0.05 14.66
C CYS A 174 -4.88 0.25 14.26
N ARG A 175 -5.58 1.09 15.01
CA ARG A 175 -6.98 1.48 14.73
C ARG A 175 -7.10 2.20 13.39
N ILE A 176 -6.18 3.10 13.10
CA ILE A 176 -6.17 3.87 11.86
C ILE A 176 -5.86 2.99 10.65
N ALA A 177 -4.92 2.06 10.79
CA ALA A 177 -4.65 1.06 9.76
C ALA A 177 -5.90 0.25 9.42
N VAL A 178 -6.63 -0.25 10.44
CA VAL A 178 -7.91 -0.95 10.25
C VAL A 178 -8.92 -0.05 9.53
N SER A 179 -9.07 1.20 9.95
CA SER A 179 -10.02 2.14 9.33
C SER A 179 -9.72 2.42 7.86
N LEU A 180 -8.45 2.55 7.48
CA LEU A 180 -8.05 2.66 6.07
C LEU A 180 -8.47 1.42 5.28
N GLY A 181 -8.25 0.22 5.84
CA GLY A 181 -8.71 -1.04 5.26
C GLY A 181 -10.22 -1.05 4.98
N THR A 182 -11.02 -0.63 5.95
CA THR A 182 -12.50 -0.55 5.80
C THR A 182 -12.95 0.50 4.78
N SER A 183 -12.07 1.44 4.41
CA SER A 183 -12.40 2.54 3.49
C SER A 183 -12.23 2.16 2.02
N LEU A 184 -11.61 1.01 1.73
CA LEU A 184 -11.55 0.45 0.38
C LEU A 184 -12.96 0.22 -0.17
N HIS A 185 -13.21 0.53 -1.44
CA HIS A 185 -14.51 0.31 -2.09
C HIS A 185 -14.94 -1.15 -2.11
N VAL A 186 -13.96 -2.05 -2.25
CA VAL A 186 -14.21 -3.50 -2.19
C VAL A 186 -14.49 -4.00 -0.77
N ALA A 187 -14.19 -3.20 0.25
CA ALA A 187 -14.61 -3.46 1.61
C ALA A 187 -16.06 -2.93 1.77
N VAL A 188 -17.03 -3.74 1.37
CA VAL A 188 -18.45 -3.42 1.62
C VAL A 188 -18.81 -3.96 3.01
N PRO A 189 -19.21 -3.11 3.98
CA PRO A 189 -19.80 -3.60 5.23
C PRO A 189 -21.19 -4.20 4.91
N PHE A 190 -21.53 -5.34 5.50
CA PHE A 190 -22.85 -5.98 5.31
C PHE A 190 -24.01 -5.10 5.81
N ASP A 191 -23.71 -4.06 6.61
CA ASP A 191 -24.69 -3.16 7.18
C ASP A 191 -24.02 -1.82 7.52
N ASN A 192 -24.73 -0.70 7.32
CA ASN A 192 -24.27 0.66 7.64
C ASN A 192 -24.10 0.91 9.17
N HIS A 193 -24.08 -0.13 9.99
CA HIS A 193 -24.26 -0.06 11.44
C HIS A 193 -23.15 -0.72 12.27
N SER A 194 -22.12 -1.29 11.65
CA SER A 194 -21.01 -1.95 12.34
C SER A 194 -19.65 -1.34 12.00
N VAL A 195 -19.60 0.00 11.94
CA VAL A 195 -18.32 0.72 12.03
C VAL A 195 -17.81 0.57 13.47
N VAL A 196 -16.58 0.09 13.63
CA VAL A 196 -15.87 0.13 14.92
C VAL A 196 -15.85 1.59 15.37
N SER A 197 -16.62 1.89 16.42
CA SER A 197 -16.84 3.24 16.92
C SER A 197 -15.52 3.94 17.23
N MET A 198 -15.30 5.10 16.60
CA MET A 198 -14.18 6.00 16.91
C MET A 198 -14.37 6.63 18.30
N PRO A 199 -13.28 7.00 19.01
CA PRO A 199 -13.37 7.75 20.27
C PRO A 199 -14.17 9.05 20.08
N GLU A 200 -14.98 9.41 21.07
CA GLU A 200 -15.96 10.51 21.03
C GLU A 200 -15.35 11.89 20.70
N ASP A 201 -14.05 12.09 20.90
CA ASP A 201 -13.36 13.34 20.57
C ASP A 201 -13.09 13.52 19.06
N ASP A 202 -13.02 12.44 18.27
CA ASP A 202 -12.96 12.50 16.80
C ASP A 202 -14.35 12.58 16.15
N ALA A 203 -15.43 12.30 16.91
CA ALA A 203 -16.80 12.23 16.40
C ALA A 203 -17.41 13.61 16.02
N ARG A 204 -16.70 14.72 16.29
CA ARG A 204 -17.19 16.09 16.04
C ARG A 204 -17.29 16.46 14.56
N ARG A 205 -16.95 15.56 13.64
CA ARG A 205 -17.09 15.76 12.18
C ARG A 205 -17.80 14.62 11.47
N GLY A 206 -18.91 14.12 12.01
CA GLY A 206 -20.09 13.65 11.24
C GLY A 206 -19.93 12.74 10.00
N ASN A 207 -18.79 12.08 9.76
CA ASN A 207 -18.63 11.09 8.69
C ASN A 207 -17.78 9.93 9.21
N THR A 208 -18.39 8.75 9.31
CA THR A 208 -17.78 7.51 9.80
C THR A 208 -16.84 6.85 8.79
N ARG A 209 -16.41 7.60 7.76
CA ARG A 209 -15.59 7.12 6.64
C ARG A 209 -14.43 8.09 6.42
N LEU A 210 -13.20 7.57 6.34
CA LEU A 210 -12.06 8.38 5.93
C LEU A 210 -12.27 8.83 4.48
N GLU A 211 -12.16 10.14 4.24
CA GLU A 211 -12.27 10.70 2.90
C GLU A 211 -11.10 10.21 2.03
N PRO A 212 -11.31 9.97 0.71
CA PRO A 212 -10.23 9.69 -0.21
C PRO A 212 -9.14 10.77 -0.12
N GLY A 213 -7.88 10.34 -0.02
CA GLY A 213 -6.76 11.26 0.14
C GLY A 213 -6.35 11.54 1.59
N PHE A 214 -6.95 10.87 2.57
CA PHE A 214 -6.59 11.02 3.98
C PHE A 214 -5.11 10.69 4.25
N VAL A 215 -4.40 11.56 4.96
CA VAL A 215 -3.01 11.34 5.37
C VAL A 215 -2.93 11.36 6.89
N TRP A 216 -2.60 10.23 7.50
CA TRP A 216 -2.26 10.15 8.91
C TRP A 216 -0.76 10.09 9.12
N LYS A 217 -0.31 10.79 10.15
CA LYS A 217 1.09 10.86 10.57
C LYS A 217 1.12 10.57 12.07
N SER A 218 1.96 9.64 12.50
CA SER A 218 2.20 9.46 13.93
C SER A 218 2.80 10.75 14.51
N GLN A 219 2.53 11.00 15.79
CA GLN A 219 3.21 12.07 16.53
C GLN A 219 4.72 11.79 16.66
#